data_AF-A0A515D4K7-F1
#
_entry.id   AF-A0A515D4K7-F1
#
_cell.length_a   1.000
_cell.length_b   1.000
_cell.length_c   1.000
_cell.angle_alpha   90.00
_cell.angle_beta   90.00
_cell.angle_gamma   90.00
#
_symmetry.space_group_name_H-M   'P 1'
#
loop_
_entity.id
_entity.type
_entity.pdbx_description
1 polymer ?
#
loop_
_entity_poly.entity_id
_entity_poly.type
_entity_poly.pdbx_seq_one_letter_code
_entity_poly.pdbx_strand_id
1 'polypeptide(L)'
;MAATPGPWILDDDSWSDGDNANVSTEERYDGHFISIAQIEGGGSESGLDEPFSAEQQANARYITAANPDVVIALLAELEAKDKTLELEREKSRRVMSENHQQAERIAELEVYNAKLRDWNAGLAQESCELQAKLATPVRLLGQMLVHDWEHRVDRQAAFEHRKTAWDARLEEDKKAIRAAGFTFIVEGDE
;
A
#
# COMPACT_ATOMS: atom_id res chain seq x y z
N MET A 1 10.96 50.62 -1.89
CA MET A 1 10.69 51.63 -2.94
C MET A 1 9.21 51.51 -3.26
N ALA A 2 8.42 52.57 -3.14
CA ALA A 2 6.99 52.53 -3.44
C ALA A 2 6.74 53.19 -4.79
N ALA A 3 6.20 52.42 -5.74
CA ALA A 3 5.63 52.97 -6.97
C ALA A 3 4.29 53.66 -6.64
N THR A 4 3.72 54.41 -7.60
CA THR A 4 2.39 55.01 -7.41
C THR A 4 1.36 53.91 -7.14
N PRO A 5 0.76 53.84 -5.95
CA PRO A 5 -0.15 52.76 -5.56
C PRO A 5 -1.54 52.97 -6.16
N GLY A 6 -2.39 51.95 -6.05
CA GLY A 6 -3.77 52.01 -6.51
C GLY A 6 -3.93 51.67 -8.01
N PRO A 7 -5.19 51.60 -8.47
CA PRO A 7 -5.48 51.32 -9.86
C PRO A 7 -4.94 52.43 -10.75
N TRP A 8 -4.31 52.04 -11.84
CA TRP A 8 -3.89 52.96 -12.89
C TRP A 8 -5.01 53.05 -13.93
N ILE A 9 -5.15 54.25 -14.50
CA ILE A 9 -6.17 54.61 -15.48
C ILE A 9 -5.45 55.00 -16.76
N LEU A 10 -5.96 54.50 -17.88
CA LEU A 10 -5.53 54.88 -19.21
C LEU A 10 -6.48 55.94 -19.75
N ASP A 11 -5.95 57.09 -20.11
CA ASP A 11 -6.69 58.13 -20.83
C ASP A 11 -6.69 57.79 -22.34
N ASP A 12 -7.70 57.03 -22.80
CA ASP A 12 -7.86 56.47 -24.17
C ASP A 12 -9.12 57.00 -24.87
N ASP A 13 -9.95 57.84 -24.23
CA ASP A 13 -11.29 58.18 -24.73
C ASP A 13 -11.29 58.95 -26.07
N SER A 14 -10.12 59.40 -26.55
CA SER A 14 -9.97 60.09 -27.82
C SER A 14 -8.71 59.72 -28.61
N TRP A 15 -8.20 58.49 -28.50
CA TRP A 15 -6.98 58.10 -29.23
C TRP A 15 -7.19 58.18 -30.75
N SER A 16 -6.66 59.25 -31.36
CA SER A 16 -6.67 59.51 -32.80
C SER A 16 -5.27 59.39 -33.42
N ASP A 17 -5.17 59.51 -34.74
CA ASP A 17 -3.89 59.40 -35.45
C ASP A 17 -2.87 60.42 -34.95
N GLY A 18 -1.72 59.96 -34.45
CA GLY A 18 -0.69 60.82 -33.85
C GLY A 18 -0.83 61.07 -32.34
N ASP A 19 -1.89 60.59 -31.69
CA ASP A 19 -2.10 60.82 -30.26
C ASP A 19 -1.24 59.90 -29.38
N ASN A 20 -0.92 60.40 -28.19
CA ASN A 20 -0.22 59.65 -27.14
C ASN A 20 -1.20 59.28 -26.03
N ALA A 21 -0.98 58.12 -25.40
CA ALA A 21 -1.78 57.69 -24.29
C ALA A 21 -1.07 57.93 -22.95
N ASN A 22 -1.81 58.50 -22.00
CA ASN A 22 -1.29 58.81 -20.68
C ASN A 22 -1.82 57.80 -19.66
N VAL A 23 -0.91 57.27 -18.85
CA VAL A 23 -1.24 56.39 -17.73
C VAL A 23 -1.15 57.20 -16.44
N SER A 24 -2.22 57.21 -15.66
CA SER A 24 -2.32 58.03 -14.45
C SER A 24 -3.09 57.31 -13.34
N THR A 25 -3.38 58.01 -12.25
CA THR A 25 -4.40 57.63 -11.26
C THR A 25 -5.48 58.71 -11.24
N GLU A 26 -6.65 58.40 -10.68
CA GLU A 26 -7.75 59.37 -10.53
C GLU A 26 -7.29 60.65 -9.83
N GLU A 27 -6.58 60.51 -8.70
CA GLU A 27 -6.01 61.64 -7.95
C GLU A 27 -5.04 62.50 -8.79
N ARG A 28 -4.21 61.85 -9.61
CA ARG A 28 -3.24 62.56 -10.45
C ARG A 28 -3.92 63.27 -11.62
N TYR A 29 -4.94 62.65 -12.19
CA TYR A 29 -5.72 63.20 -13.29
C TYR A 29 -6.50 64.45 -12.86
N ASP A 30 -7.28 64.34 -11.77
CA ASP A 30 -8.08 65.45 -11.23
C ASP A 30 -7.23 66.56 -10.63
N GLY A 31 -6.09 66.20 -10.03
CA GLY A 31 -5.14 67.14 -9.46
C GLY A 31 -4.25 67.85 -10.47
N HIS A 32 -4.39 67.58 -11.78
CA HIS A 32 -3.53 68.09 -12.85
C HIS A 32 -2.03 67.82 -12.61
N PHE A 33 -1.72 66.65 -12.04
CA PHE A 33 -0.35 66.19 -11.85
C PHE A 33 0.22 65.55 -13.12
N ILE A 34 1.55 65.47 -13.19
CA ILE A 34 2.23 64.73 -14.25
C ILE A 34 1.82 63.26 -14.17
N SER A 35 1.39 62.73 -15.32
CA SER A 35 1.05 61.32 -15.54
C SER A 35 2.21 60.39 -15.15
N ILE A 36 1.87 59.16 -14.79
CA ILE A 36 2.84 58.14 -14.38
C ILE A 36 3.72 57.73 -15.55
N ALA A 37 3.10 57.55 -16.72
CA ALA A 37 3.78 57.24 -17.97
C ALA A 37 3.01 57.86 -19.15
N GLN A 38 3.71 58.05 -20.26
CA GLN A 38 3.14 58.39 -21.55
C GLN A 38 3.64 57.37 -22.57
N ILE A 39 2.74 56.84 -23.38
CA ILE A 39 3.01 55.93 -24.47
C ILE A 39 2.79 56.70 -25.77
N GLU A 40 3.82 56.76 -26.61
CA GLU A 40 3.71 57.40 -27.92
C GLU A 40 2.92 56.51 -28.88
N GLY A 41 1.84 57.02 -29.47
CA GLY A 41 0.98 56.21 -30.34
C GLY A 41 1.45 56.10 -31.78
N GLY A 42 2.39 56.96 -32.20
CA GLY A 42 2.76 57.09 -33.61
C GLY A 42 1.59 57.62 -34.45
N GLY A 43 1.83 57.82 -35.74
CA GLY A 43 0.79 58.24 -36.66
C GLY A 43 1.30 58.47 -38.08
N SER A 44 0.38 58.81 -38.98
CA SER A 44 0.68 59.02 -40.40
C SER A 44 1.73 60.11 -40.62
N GLU A 45 1.74 61.17 -39.80
CA GLU A 45 2.70 62.27 -39.88
C GLU A 45 4.13 61.85 -39.47
N SER A 46 4.26 60.90 -38.56
CA SER A 46 5.57 60.35 -38.15
C SER A 46 6.02 59.17 -39.00
N GLY A 47 5.18 58.72 -39.95
CA GLY A 47 5.39 57.50 -40.73
C GLY A 47 5.31 56.22 -39.90
N LEU A 48 4.71 56.30 -38.71
CA LEU A 48 4.51 55.20 -37.77
C LEU A 48 3.02 54.92 -37.61
N ASP A 49 2.37 54.62 -38.73
CA ASP A 49 0.97 54.25 -38.82
C ASP A 49 0.78 52.74 -38.53
N GLU A 50 -0.23 52.10 -39.13
CA GLU A 50 -0.51 50.69 -38.86
C GLU A 50 0.58 49.75 -39.43
N PRO A 51 1.05 48.75 -38.67
CA PRO A 51 0.44 48.20 -37.45
C PRO A 51 0.99 48.77 -36.12
N PHE A 52 1.90 49.75 -36.17
CA PHE A 52 2.59 50.25 -34.98
C PHE A 52 1.63 50.94 -34.01
N SER A 53 0.69 51.73 -34.52
CA SER A 53 -0.28 52.45 -33.70
C SER A 53 -1.16 51.50 -32.87
N ALA A 54 -1.70 50.45 -33.48
CA ALA A 54 -2.47 49.43 -32.77
C ALA A 54 -1.63 48.67 -31.71
N GLU A 55 -0.35 48.41 -31.99
CA GLU A 55 0.56 47.79 -31.00
C GLU A 55 0.76 48.71 -29.78
N GLN A 56 0.97 50.01 -29.99
CA GLN A 56 1.13 50.97 -28.90
C GLN A 56 -0.13 51.08 -28.04
N GLN A 57 -1.32 51.02 -28.66
CA GLN A 57 -2.57 50.96 -27.89
C GLN A 57 -2.70 49.71 -27.04
N ALA A 58 -2.33 48.56 -27.58
CA ALA A 58 -2.27 47.33 -26.79
C ALA A 58 -1.26 47.46 -25.63
N ASN A 59 -0.06 47.98 -25.91
CA ASN A 59 1.00 48.17 -24.91
C ASN A 59 0.55 49.09 -23.78
N ALA A 60 -0.12 50.21 -24.08
CA ALA A 60 -0.61 51.14 -23.08
C ALA A 60 -1.65 50.51 -22.15
N ARG A 61 -2.56 49.69 -22.71
CA ARG A 61 -3.53 48.89 -21.92
C ARG A 61 -2.81 47.87 -21.03
N TYR A 62 -1.81 47.17 -21.54
CA TYR A 62 -1.04 46.20 -20.75
C TYR A 62 -0.26 46.87 -19.62
N ILE A 63 0.42 47.98 -19.87
CA ILE A 63 1.17 48.74 -18.85
C ILE A 63 0.23 49.22 -17.74
N THR A 64 -0.94 49.74 -18.11
CA THR A 64 -1.95 50.20 -17.15
C THR A 64 -2.49 49.05 -16.29
N ALA A 65 -2.79 47.91 -16.91
CA ALA A 65 -3.26 46.72 -16.20
C ALA A 65 -2.19 46.12 -15.28
N ALA A 66 -0.92 46.22 -15.65
CA ALA A 66 0.23 45.77 -14.88
C ALA A 66 0.67 46.79 -13.80
N ASN A 67 -0.30 47.44 -13.14
CA ASN A 67 0.00 48.37 -12.06
C ASN A 67 0.63 47.65 -10.86
N PRO A 68 1.36 48.38 -9.99
CA PRO A 68 2.10 47.81 -8.87
C PRO A 68 1.27 46.92 -7.93
N ASP A 69 0.00 47.30 -7.66
CA ASP A 69 -0.86 46.54 -6.75
C ASP A 69 -1.23 45.18 -7.34
N VAL A 70 -1.53 45.13 -8.64
CA VAL A 70 -1.79 43.88 -9.38
C VAL A 70 -0.55 42.99 -9.37
N VAL A 71 0.64 43.55 -9.65
CA VAL A 71 1.89 42.78 -9.68
C VAL A 71 2.22 42.22 -8.28
N ILE A 72 2.07 43.02 -7.22
CA ILE A 72 2.31 42.57 -5.85
C ILE A 72 1.32 41.47 -5.45
N ALA A 73 0.04 41.62 -5.80
CA ALA A 73 -0.97 40.60 -5.52
C ALA A 73 -0.65 39.27 -6.21
N LEU A 74 -0.25 39.31 -7.49
CA LEU A 74 0.16 38.11 -8.24
C LEU A 74 1.41 37.45 -7.65
N LEU A 75 2.40 38.23 -7.20
CA LEU A 75 3.59 37.71 -6.52
C LEU A 75 3.21 37.02 -5.20
N ALA A 76 2.34 37.63 -4.40
CA ALA A 76 1.86 37.03 -3.16
C ALA A 76 1.10 35.71 -3.41
N GLU A 77 0.30 35.64 -4.47
CA GLU A 77 -0.39 34.41 -4.87
C GLU A 77 0.60 33.32 -5.31
N LEU A 78 1.63 33.67 -6.08
CA LEU A 78 2.69 32.74 -6.51
C LEU A 78 3.47 32.20 -5.31
N GLU A 79 3.89 33.06 -4.39
CA GLU A 79 4.59 32.65 -3.16
C GLU A 79 3.73 31.70 -2.30
N ALA A 80 2.42 31.96 -2.19
CA ALA A 80 1.50 31.08 -1.48
C ALA A 80 1.35 29.70 -2.16
N LYS A 81 1.30 29.68 -3.50
CA LYS A 81 1.27 28.43 -4.29
C LYS A 81 2.56 27.64 -4.15
N ASP A 82 3.72 28.29 -4.22
CA ASP A 82 5.02 27.65 -4.06
C ASP A 82 5.16 27.00 -2.69
N LYS A 83 4.76 27.70 -1.63
CA LYS A 83 4.74 27.16 -0.27
C LYS A 83 3.83 25.94 -0.14
N THR A 84 2.66 25.97 -0.76
CA THR A 84 1.71 24.84 -0.76
C THR A 84 2.31 23.63 -1.50
N LEU A 85 2.94 23.87 -2.64
CA LEU A 85 3.56 22.85 -3.45
C LEU A 85 4.77 22.21 -2.75
N GLU A 86 5.55 22.99 -2.01
CA GLU A 86 6.64 22.48 -1.17
C GLU A 86 6.12 21.54 -0.06
N LEU A 87 5.05 21.94 0.64
CA LEU A 87 4.40 21.11 1.65
C LEU A 87 3.91 19.78 1.06
N GLU A 88 3.28 19.82 -0.12
CA GLU A 88 2.81 18.60 -0.81
C GLU A 88 3.97 17.71 -1.26
N ARG A 89 5.09 18.29 -1.70
CA ARG A 89 6.32 17.54 -2.00
C ARG A 89 6.90 16.87 -0.76
N GLU A 90 6.89 17.55 0.39
CA GLU A 90 7.33 16.96 1.65
C GLU A 90 6.43 15.81 2.11
N LYS A 91 5.11 16.01 2.09
CA LYS A 91 4.14 14.93 2.37
C LYS A 91 4.36 13.73 1.45
N SER A 92 4.53 13.98 0.15
CA SER A 92 4.77 12.93 -0.85
C SER A 92 6.06 12.15 -0.56
N ARG A 93 7.15 12.85 -0.19
CA ARG A 93 8.42 12.21 0.23
C ARG A 93 8.23 11.34 1.46
N ARG A 94 7.47 11.83 2.45
CA ARG A 94 7.18 11.08 3.67
C ARG A 94 6.38 9.81 3.38
N VAL A 95 5.28 9.92 2.63
CA VAL A 95 4.45 8.78 2.23
C VAL A 95 5.27 7.76 1.44
N MET A 96 6.13 8.21 0.53
CA MET A 96 7.01 7.32 -0.23
C MET A 96 7.97 6.53 0.68
N SER A 97 8.56 7.19 1.68
CA SER A 97 9.42 6.54 2.65
C SER A 97 8.66 5.54 3.53
N GLU A 98 7.47 5.89 4.01
CA GLU A 98 6.61 5.01 4.81
C GLU A 98 6.19 3.77 4.00
N ASN A 99 5.78 3.97 2.73
CA ASN A 99 5.43 2.86 1.83
C ASN A 99 6.61 1.92 1.56
N HIS A 100 7.83 2.48 1.43
CA HIS A 100 9.02 1.67 1.23
C HIS A 100 9.30 0.78 2.45
N GLN A 101 9.26 1.35 3.66
CA GLN A 101 9.42 0.60 4.90
C GLN A 101 8.33 -0.46 5.08
N GLN A 102 7.09 -0.14 4.71
CA GLN A 102 6.00 -1.11 4.73
C GLN A 102 6.22 -2.26 3.74
N ALA A 103 6.72 -1.97 2.54
CA ALA A 103 7.03 -3.01 1.56
C ALA A 103 8.13 -3.95 2.04
N GLU A 104 9.19 -3.42 2.67
CA GLU A 104 10.23 -4.23 3.32
C GLU A 104 9.66 -5.12 4.42
N ARG A 105 8.83 -4.54 5.29
CA ARG A 105 8.17 -5.30 6.36
C ARG A 105 7.24 -6.40 5.84
N ILE A 106 6.52 -6.14 4.75
CA ILE A 106 5.67 -7.14 4.10
C ILE A 106 6.54 -8.29 3.58
N ALA A 107 7.64 -8.00 2.90
CA ALA A 107 8.56 -9.03 2.39
C ALA A 107 9.13 -9.91 3.52
N GLU A 108 9.52 -9.31 4.66
CA GLU A 108 9.96 -10.06 5.85
C GLU A 108 8.87 -11.00 6.39
N LEU A 109 7.64 -10.50 6.50
CA LEU A 109 6.50 -11.28 6.98
C LEU A 109 6.14 -12.42 6.02
N GLU A 110 6.27 -12.21 4.71
CA GLU A 110 6.07 -13.25 3.70
C GLU A 110 7.08 -14.38 3.86
N VAL A 111 8.37 -14.05 4.06
CA VAL A 111 9.41 -15.04 4.34
C VAL A 111 9.11 -15.81 5.63
N TYR A 112 8.71 -15.12 6.70
CA TYR A 112 8.36 -15.78 7.95
C TYR A 112 7.14 -16.69 7.81
N ASN A 113 6.10 -16.25 7.10
CA ASN A 113 4.91 -17.04 6.83
C ASN A 113 5.22 -18.27 5.96
N ALA A 114 6.15 -18.17 5.01
CA ALA A 114 6.61 -19.32 4.24
C ALA A 114 7.23 -20.38 5.15
N LYS A 115 8.11 -19.99 6.08
CA LYS A 115 8.70 -20.92 7.06
C LYS A 115 7.65 -21.60 7.95
N LEU A 116 6.66 -20.84 8.41
CA LEU A 116 5.55 -21.41 9.20
C LEU A 116 4.73 -22.42 8.40
N ARG A 117 4.49 -22.15 7.10
CA ARG A 117 3.79 -23.11 6.23
C ARG A 117 4.57 -24.41 6.07
N ASP A 118 5.88 -24.32 5.83
CA ASP A 118 6.74 -25.50 5.70
C ASP A 118 6.76 -26.32 7.00
N TRP A 119 6.89 -25.65 8.14
CA TRP A 119 6.84 -26.30 9.44
C TRP A 119 5.49 -26.97 9.71
N ASN A 120 4.38 -26.29 9.43
CA ASN A 120 3.04 -26.86 9.58
C ASN A 120 2.82 -28.07 8.64
N ALA A 121 3.36 -28.02 7.42
CA ALA A 121 3.31 -29.15 6.50
C ALA A 121 4.07 -30.36 7.05
N GLY A 122 5.25 -30.15 7.64
CA GLY A 122 6.01 -31.20 8.32
C GLY A 122 5.23 -31.83 9.48
N LEU A 123 4.64 -31.01 10.35
CA LEU A 123 3.81 -31.51 11.45
C LEU A 123 2.57 -32.27 10.96
N ALA A 124 1.93 -31.81 9.89
CA ALA A 124 0.79 -32.49 9.30
C ALA A 124 1.19 -33.88 8.75
N GLN A 125 2.37 -33.98 8.11
CA GLN A 125 2.91 -35.25 7.65
C GLN A 125 3.18 -36.21 8.82
N GLU A 126 3.87 -35.75 9.87
CA GLU A 126 4.13 -36.56 11.07
C GLU A 126 2.83 -37.04 11.71
N SER A 127 1.81 -36.18 11.76
CA SER A 127 0.49 -36.55 12.28
C SER A 127 -0.17 -37.65 11.45
N CYS A 128 -0.15 -37.54 10.12
CA CYS A 128 -0.66 -38.59 9.22
C CYS A 128 0.10 -39.92 9.39
N GLU A 129 1.42 -39.88 9.51
CA GLU A 129 2.24 -41.08 9.72
C GLU A 129 1.91 -41.78 11.05
N LEU A 130 1.75 -41.00 12.13
CA LEU A 130 1.35 -41.54 13.43
C LEU A 130 -0.07 -42.11 13.40
N GLN A 131 -1.01 -41.43 12.74
CA GLN A 131 -2.37 -41.94 12.54
C GLN A 131 -2.38 -43.25 11.75
N ALA A 132 -1.57 -43.38 10.70
CA ALA A 132 -1.45 -44.61 9.93
C ALA A 132 -0.87 -45.77 10.76
N LYS A 133 0.13 -45.49 11.60
CA LYS A 133 0.70 -46.48 12.54
C LYS A 133 -0.35 -46.93 13.58
N LEU A 134 -1.13 -46.01 14.12
CA LEU A 134 -2.23 -46.32 15.04
C LEU A 134 -3.37 -47.10 14.36
N ALA A 135 -3.61 -46.88 13.07
CA ALA A 135 -4.65 -47.57 12.31
C ALA A 135 -4.33 -49.05 12.00
N THR A 136 -3.07 -49.47 12.12
CA THR A 136 -2.67 -50.87 11.88
C THR A 136 -2.94 -51.69 13.15
N PRO A 137 -3.89 -52.65 13.11
CA PRO A 137 -4.22 -53.44 14.29
C PRO A 137 -3.10 -54.39 14.66
N VAL A 138 -2.83 -54.52 15.97
CA VAL A 138 -1.90 -55.50 16.53
C VAL A 138 -2.41 -56.91 16.25
N ARG A 139 -1.56 -57.81 15.75
CA ARG A 139 -1.94 -59.23 15.55
C ARG A 139 -1.63 -60.04 16.80
N LEU A 140 -2.62 -60.79 17.27
CA LEU A 140 -2.53 -61.69 18.41
C LEU A 140 -2.82 -63.13 17.95
N LEU A 141 -2.07 -64.10 18.46
CA LEU A 141 -2.42 -65.51 18.26
C LEU A 141 -3.66 -65.87 19.10
N GLY A 142 -4.74 -66.28 18.43
CA GLY A 142 -5.99 -66.65 19.11
C GLY A 142 -5.97 -68.01 19.78
N GLN A 143 -5.06 -68.90 19.37
CA GLN A 143 -4.95 -70.24 19.93
C GLN A 143 -3.51 -70.57 20.28
N MET A 144 -3.34 -71.25 21.42
CA MET A 144 -2.07 -71.85 21.80
C MET A 144 -1.74 -72.97 20.81
N LEU A 145 -0.58 -72.90 20.16
CA LEU A 145 -0.11 -73.94 19.23
C LEU A 145 -0.03 -75.28 19.96
N VAL A 146 -0.79 -76.26 19.47
CA VAL A 146 -0.79 -77.62 20.00
C VAL A 146 0.28 -78.42 19.27
N HIS A 147 1.14 -79.10 20.02
CA HIS A 147 2.11 -80.03 19.42
C HIS A 147 1.60 -81.46 19.43
N ASP A 148 1.96 -82.26 18.41
CA ASP A 148 1.51 -83.66 18.23
C ASP A 148 1.74 -84.56 19.46
N TRP A 149 2.72 -84.24 20.31
CA TRP A 149 3.03 -84.99 21.52
C TRP A 149 2.14 -84.66 22.72
N GLU A 150 1.23 -83.68 22.59
CA GLU A 150 0.29 -83.23 23.63
C GLU A 150 -1.00 -84.05 23.66
N HIS A 151 -1.23 -84.93 22.68
CA HIS A 151 -2.38 -85.85 22.64
C HIS A 151 -2.25 -87.06 23.60
N ARG A 152 -1.18 -87.14 24.39
CA ARG A 152 -0.99 -88.22 25.36
C ARG A 152 -1.75 -87.94 26.65
N VAL A 153 -2.55 -88.92 27.10
CA VAL A 153 -3.48 -88.82 28.23
C VAL A 153 -2.81 -88.37 29.53
N ASP A 154 -1.57 -88.80 29.77
CA ASP A 154 -0.75 -88.45 30.93
C ASP A 154 -0.30 -86.98 30.96
N ARG A 155 -0.36 -86.26 29.82
CA ARG A 155 0.02 -84.85 29.68
C ARG A 155 -1.18 -83.90 29.58
N GLN A 156 -2.39 -84.43 29.52
CA GLN A 156 -3.61 -83.66 29.26
C GLN A 156 -3.86 -82.56 30.31
N ALA A 157 -3.69 -82.89 31.60
CA ALA A 157 -3.87 -81.93 32.69
C ALA A 157 -2.86 -80.76 32.63
N ALA A 158 -1.62 -81.04 32.24
CA ALA A 158 -0.58 -80.01 32.08
C ALA A 158 -0.80 -79.15 30.82
N PHE A 159 -1.44 -79.71 29.79
CA PHE A 159 -1.88 -78.96 28.62
C PHE A 159 -3.04 -78.02 28.98
N GLU A 160 -4.08 -78.49 29.68
CA GLU A 160 -5.22 -77.67 30.10
C GLU A 160 -4.80 -76.50 31.01
N HIS A 161 -3.87 -76.74 31.93
CA HIS A 161 -3.31 -75.69 32.76
C HIS A 161 -2.57 -74.61 31.93
N ARG A 162 -1.75 -75.01 30.95
CA ARG A 162 -1.06 -74.07 30.05
C ARG A 162 -2.04 -73.30 29.17
N LYS A 163 -3.07 -73.96 28.66
CA LYS A 163 -4.13 -73.32 27.87
C LYS A 163 -4.85 -72.25 28.68
N THR A 164 -5.23 -72.55 29.93
CA THR A 164 -5.89 -71.61 30.83
C THR A 164 -4.99 -70.38 31.11
N ALA A 165 -3.68 -70.60 31.31
CA ALA A 165 -2.72 -69.51 31.50
C ALA A 165 -2.52 -68.66 30.23
N TRP A 166 -2.52 -69.30 29.05
CA TRP A 166 -2.46 -68.62 27.76
C TRP A 166 -3.67 -67.71 27.54
N ASP A 167 -4.88 -68.24 27.75
CA ASP A 167 -6.13 -67.50 27.55
C ASP A 167 -6.20 -66.29 28.51
N ALA A 168 -5.77 -66.44 29.76
CA ALA A 168 -5.69 -65.33 30.72
C ALA A 168 -4.70 -64.23 30.28
N ARG A 169 -3.55 -64.63 29.73
CA ARG A 169 -2.55 -63.67 29.23
C ARG A 169 -3.03 -62.96 27.97
N LEU A 170 -3.67 -63.70 27.06
CA LEU A 170 -4.27 -63.14 25.85
C LEU A 170 -5.30 -62.06 26.18
N GLU A 171 -6.15 -62.26 27.18
CA GLU A 171 -7.11 -61.24 27.64
C GLU A 171 -6.44 -60.02 28.29
N GLU A 172 -5.34 -60.22 29.02
CA GLU A 172 -4.52 -59.13 29.58
C GLU A 172 -3.90 -58.28 28.45
N ASP A 173 -3.35 -58.92 27.42
CA ASP A 173 -2.76 -58.25 26.26
C ASP A 173 -3.82 -57.48 25.46
N LYS A 174 -5.00 -58.07 25.20
CA LYS A 174 -6.14 -57.36 24.57
C LYS A 174 -6.56 -56.10 25.34
N LYS A 175 -6.58 -56.17 26.69
CA LYS A 175 -6.92 -55.04 27.54
C LYS A 175 -5.84 -53.96 27.50
N ALA A 176 -4.56 -54.34 27.56
CA ALA A 176 -3.43 -53.41 27.47
C ALA A 176 -3.41 -52.66 26.13
N ILE A 177 -3.65 -53.36 25.01
CA ILE A 177 -3.67 -52.78 23.66
C ILE A 177 -4.80 -51.75 23.53
N ARG A 178 -6.02 -52.05 23.99
CA ARG A 178 -7.14 -51.08 23.99
C ARG A 178 -6.87 -49.90 24.91
N ALA A 179 -6.31 -50.14 26.10
CA ALA A 179 -5.97 -49.06 27.03
C ALA A 179 -4.92 -48.10 26.45
N ALA A 180 -4.01 -48.61 25.61
CA ALA A 180 -3.05 -47.82 24.85
C ALA A 180 -3.63 -47.17 23.58
N GLY A 181 -4.92 -47.36 23.28
CA GLY A 181 -5.61 -46.74 22.14
C GLY A 181 -5.40 -47.43 20.79
N PHE A 182 -4.84 -48.64 20.77
CA PHE A 182 -4.62 -49.42 19.56
C PHE A 182 -5.78 -50.40 19.30
N THR A 183 -5.95 -50.77 18.03
CA THR A 183 -6.82 -51.87 17.60
C THR A 183 -6.02 -53.18 17.54
N PHE A 184 -6.70 -54.33 17.55
CA PHE A 184 -6.05 -55.64 17.36
C PHE A 184 -6.93 -56.60 16.56
N ILE A 185 -6.30 -57.60 15.95
CA ILE A 185 -6.92 -58.75 15.30
C ILE A 185 -6.39 -60.01 15.98
N VAL A 186 -7.26 -60.98 16.21
CA VAL A 186 -6.91 -62.29 16.78
C VAL A 186 -6.93 -63.33 15.66
N GLU A 187 -5.81 -64.03 15.45
CA GLU A 187 -5.71 -65.08 14.45
C GLU A 187 -6.63 -66.25 14.80
N GLY A 188 -7.51 -66.65 13.86
CA GLY A 188 -8.48 -67.73 14.03
C GLY A 188 -9.90 -67.28 14.40
N ASP A 189 -10.14 -65.97 14.55
CA ASP A 189 -11.48 -65.36 14.72
C ASP A 189 -12.15 -64.93 13.38
N GLU A 190 -11.60 -65.33 12.22
CA GLU A 190 -12.24 -65.15 10.89
C GLU A 190 -13.35 -66.18 10.60
#